data_AF-A0A8T0M8Y7-F1
#
_entry.id   AF-A0A8T0M8Y7-F1
#
_cell.length_a   1.000
_cell.length_b   1.000
_cell.length_c   1.000
_cell.angle_alpha   90.00
_cell.angle_beta   90.00
_cell.angle_gamma   90.00
#
_symmetry.space_group_name_H-M   'P 1'
#
loop_
_entity.id
_entity.type
_entity.pdbx_description
1 polymer ?
#
loop_
_entity_poly.entity_id
_entity_poly.type
_entity_poly.pdbx_seq_one_letter_code
_entity_poly.pdbx_strand_id
1 'polypeptide(L)'
;MSSAKFKQPANRTKAVTLLMREELKNDKRQAVADALAVKLTTKYAKHDPTLAASITSMANRLLLYSQKRVLEADLVALEAVVKKMSMERRSTQQNYNSDHKNCGNRRGSWSAQATEHETAGSSGMAMKGPPANLDGLKGQDEWVLLNALALVEFESDQEKEKAKMVEKKRMQRAWLDAQKQERAKSKNSERRMNDETFQHQLQDLSNWREQESVKQKQQHEQVMKVRRERDEQLRQQKQTLEQREVQRRKDEAAEVERVKNDLKRIEMDARLRRETEHERIKKLQAENALVEHQKSRAKLQEHLEDVELMEAYARRLAKEEEERMRRLQSTLQRRDHQIDIAENMQAQIRQKALADERRAEEYQRKKDAVEQLKQQQKLEAQKREAYERQQYLLEQRDQKKQRERQELEDDLTFARQYHSEARAAIEAQQRQVQSVRQRNKSFQEKLVVQMDEQRQGQPLSPLHRPRELNMNNHEKDLNAKLLQKLEDGDMGQKVLEKLSPAKTATAIATNFY
;
A
#
# COMPACT_ATOMS: atom_id res chain seq x y z
N MET A 1 -3.32 -9.85 47.75
CA MET A 1 -2.52 -8.61 47.76
C MET A 1 -2.72 -7.88 46.45
N SER A 2 -3.15 -6.62 46.52
CA SER A 2 -3.49 -5.76 45.39
C SER A 2 -2.24 -5.35 44.62
N SER A 3 -2.13 -5.75 43.35
CA SER A 3 -1.12 -5.26 42.43
C SER A 3 -1.78 -4.32 41.41
N ALA A 4 -1.76 -3.04 41.73
CA ALA A 4 -2.11 -1.97 40.80
C ALA A 4 -1.06 -1.93 39.69
N LYS A 5 -1.40 -2.51 38.53
CA LYS A 5 -0.59 -2.40 37.31
C LYS A 5 -0.64 -0.96 36.79
N PHE A 6 0.50 -0.27 36.83
CA PHE A 6 0.75 0.99 36.15
C PHE A 6 0.46 0.86 34.64
N LYS A 7 -0.71 1.36 34.21
CA LYS A 7 -1.07 1.56 32.78
C LYS A 7 -0.76 3.00 32.36
N GLN A 8 0.51 3.44 32.35
CA GLN A 8 0.85 4.78 31.81
C GLN A 8 2.24 4.88 31.13
N PRO A 9 2.49 4.12 30.05
CA PRO A 9 3.32 4.66 28.97
C PRO A 9 2.65 4.63 27.58
N ALA A 10 1.63 3.81 27.36
CA ALA A 10 1.02 3.61 26.04
C ALA A 10 0.29 4.86 25.48
N ASN A 11 -0.22 5.75 26.34
CA ASN A 11 -0.99 6.91 25.91
C ASN A 11 -0.09 8.06 25.45
N ARG A 12 1.11 8.21 26.02
CA ARG A 12 2.07 9.25 25.64
C ARG A 12 2.70 8.95 24.28
N THR A 13 3.08 7.69 24.04
CA THR A 13 3.62 7.25 22.74
C THR A 13 2.56 7.33 21.63
N LYS A 14 1.29 7.03 21.95
CA LYS A 14 0.16 7.21 21.01
C LYS A 14 -0.14 8.67 20.71
N ALA A 15 -0.05 9.56 21.70
CA ALA A 15 -0.23 11.00 21.50
C ALA A 15 0.89 11.59 20.63
N VAL A 16 2.15 11.20 20.87
CA VAL A 16 3.30 11.64 20.05
C VAL A 16 3.20 11.12 18.62
N THR A 17 2.82 9.86 18.41
CA THR A 17 2.61 9.32 17.06
C THR A 17 1.40 9.94 16.33
N LEU A 18 0.36 10.36 17.05
CA LEU A 18 -0.75 11.11 16.48
C LEU A 18 -0.31 12.52 16.06
N LEU A 19 0.47 13.22 16.90
CA LEU A 19 1.02 14.54 16.57
C LEU A 19 1.96 14.48 15.36
N MET A 20 2.92 13.54 15.34
CA MET A 20 3.78 13.34 14.17
C MET A 20 2.98 12.99 12.90
N ARG A 21 1.87 12.25 13.04
CA ARG A 21 0.98 11.94 11.91
C ARG A 21 0.19 13.17 11.45
N GLU A 22 -0.13 14.11 12.32
CA GLU A 22 -0.77 15.38 11.96
C GLU A 22 0.20 16.36 11.33
N GLU A 23 1.44 16.45 11.83
CA GLU A 23 2.53 17.21 11.20
C GLU A 23 2.78 16.72 9.76
N LEU A 24 2.92 15.41 9.56
CA LEU A 24 3.10 14.82 8.22
C LEU A 24 1.87 15.00 7.29
N LYS A 25 0.66 15.19 7.85
CA LYS A 25 -0.54 15.51 7.06
C LYS A 25 -0.55 16.99 6.67
N ASN A 26 -0.10 17.87 7.56
CA ASN A 26 0.02 19.30 7.28
C ASN A 26 1.09 19.57 6.23
N ASP A 27 2.24 18.88 6.29
CA ASP A 27 3.29 18.97 5.26
C ASP A 27 2.78 18.54 3.87
N LYS A 28 2.00 17.46 3.81
CA LYS A 28 1.40 17.00 2.55
C LYS A 28 0.35 17.98 2.02
N ARG A 29 -0.46 18.58 2.91
CA ARG A 29 -1.45 19.61 2.52
C ARG A 29 -0.77 20.88 2.05
N GLN A 30 0.35 21.27 2.66
CA GLN A 30 1.19 22.39 2.24
C GLN A 30 1.75 22.15 0.84
N ALA A 31 2.37 20.99 0.59
CA ALA A 31 2.90 20.64 -0.72
C ALA A 31 1.82 20.65 -1.83
N VAL A 32 0.60 20.20 -1.51
CA VAL A 32 -0.53 20.24 -2.45
C VAL A 32 -1.02 21.67 -2.66
N ALA A 33 -1.03 22.52 -1.63
CA ALA A 33 -1.40 23.93 -1.72
C ALA A 33 -0.44 24.71 -2.61
N ASP A 34 0.86 24.50 -2.42
CA ASP A 34 1.91 25.14 -3.21
C ASP A 34 1.85 24.68 -4.68
N ALA A 35 1.69 23.38 -4.93
CA ALA A 35 1.55 22.84 -6.27
C ALA A 35 0.30 23.38 -7.00
N LEU A 36 -0.80 23.53 -6.28
CA LEU A 36 -2.05 24.06 -6.83
C LEU A 36 -1.95 25.57 -7.12
N ALA A 37 -1.36 26.33 -6.19
CA ALA A 37 -1.09 27.74 -6.38
C ALA A 37 -0.19 27.98 -7.60
N VAL A 38 0.87 27.20 -7.77
CA VAL A 38 1.76 27.28 -8.94
C VAL A 38 1.02 26.94 -10.23
N LYS A 39 0.23 25.86 -10.27
CA LYS A 39 -0.54 25.46 -11.46
C LYS A 39 -1.58 26.51 -11.87
N LEU A 40 -2.32 27.07 -10.92
CA LEU A 40 -3.33 28.09 -11.22
C LEU A 40 -2.68 29.44 -11.61
N THR A 41 -1.58 29.82 -10.95
CA THR A 41 -0.83 31.03 -11.27
C THR A 41 -0.21 30.95 -12.67
N THR A 42 0.42 29.83 -13.02
CA THR A 42 0.97 29.61 -14.35
C THR A 42 -0.12 29.55 -15.44
N LYS A 43 -1.33 29.09 -15.11
CA LYS A 43 -2.44 29.01 -16.08
C LYS A 43 -3.16 30.34 -16.28
N TYR A 44 -3.36 31.13 -15.21
CA TYR A 44 -4.26 32.30 -15.23
C TYR A 44 -3.61 33.64 -14.86
N ALA A 45 -2.43 33.65 -14.23
CA ALA A 45 -1.80 34.85 -13.67
C ALA A 45 -0.31 35.02 -14.07
N LYS A 46 0.07 34.61 -15.29
CA LYS A 46 1.46 34.68 -15.79
C LYS A 46 2.10 36.08 -15.72
N HIS A 47 1.30 37.13 -15.84
CA HIS A 47 1.75 38.53 -15.90
C HIS A 47 1.06 39.44 -14.87
N ASP A 48 0.29 38.86 -13.93
CA ASP A 48 -0.42 39.62 -12.89
C ASP A 48 0.01 39.13 -11.49
N PRO A 49 0.97 39.81 -10.83
CA PRO A 49 1.47 39.40 -9.52
C PRO A 49 0.42 39.54 -8.41
N THR A 50 -0.57 40.43 -8.59
CA THR A 50 -1.63 40.63 -7.59
C THR A 50 -2.68 39.53 -7.64
N LEU A 51 -3.00 39.04 -8.85
CA LEU A 51 -3.83 37.85 -9.02
C LEU A 51 -3.10 36.59 -8.54
N ALA A 52 -1.78 36.49 -8.78
CA ALA A 52 -0.96 35.40 -8.26
C ALA A 52 -1.01 35.30 -6.72
N ALA A 53 -0.87 36.43 -6.02
CA ALA A 53 -0.98 36.47 -4.56
C ALA A 53 -2.38 36.06 -4.06
N SER A 54 -3.43 36.47 -4.78
CA SER A 54 -4.82 36.07 -4.48
C SER A 54 -5.05 34.56 -4.68
N ILE A 55 -4.49 33.98 -5.74
CA ILE A 55 -4.53 32.54 -6.02
C ILE A 55 -3.85 31.75 -4.89
N THR A 56 -2.67 32.17 -4.45
CA THR A 56 -1.95 31.54 -3.33
C THR A 56 -2.75 31.60 -2.04
N SER A 57 -3.37 32.74 -1.74
CA SER A 57 -4.24 32.90 -0.57
C SER A 57 -5.45 31.95 -0.61
N MET A 58 -6.12 31.84 -1.77
CA MET A 58 -7.27 30.95 -1.95
C MET A 58 -6.88 29.47 -1.87
N ALA A 59 -5.74 29.09 -2.44
CA ALA A 59 -5.20 27.72 -2.36
C ALA A 59 -4.88 27.33 -0.91
N ASN A 60 -4.21 28.22 -0.17
CA ASN A 60 -3.90 28.03 1.25
C ASN A 60 -5.18 27.95 2.10
N ARG A 61 -6.18 28.80 1.82
CA ARG A 61 -7.49 28.75 2.50
C ARG A 61 -8.23 27.44 2.29
N LEU A 62 -8.16 26.87 1.10
CA LEU A 62 -8.87 25.64 0.77
C LEU A 62 -8.18 24.39 1.35
N LEU A 63 -6.83 24.36 1.40
CA LEU A 63 -6.08 23.16 1.77
C LEU A 63 -5.52 23.15 3.20
N LEU A 64 -5.12 24.32 3.72
CA LEU A 64 -4.52 24.45 5.05
C LEU A 64 -5.54 24.82 6.13
N TYR A 65 -6.46 25.75 5.81
CA TYR A 65 -7.44 26.24 6.78
C TYR A 65 -8.76 25.45 6.78
N SER A 66 -8.96 24.53 5.82
CA SER A 66 -10.13 23.65 5.79
C SER A 66 -9.88 22.35 6.57
N GLN A 67 -10.64 22.16 7.66
CA GLN A 67 -10.69 20.90 8.40
C GLN A 67 -11.47 19.81 7.66
N LYS A 68 -12.27 20.17 6.64
CA LYS A 68 -13.08 19.23 5.85
C LYS A 68 -12.22 18.52 4.80
N ARG A 69 -12.69 17.35 4.36
CA ARG A 69 -12.07 16.60 3.25
C ARG A 69 -12.31 17.40 1.96
N VAL A 70 -11.24 17.85 1.32
CA VAL A 70 -11.28 18.53 0.03
C VAL A 70 -11.70 17.53 -1.05
N LEU A 71 -12.75 17.85 -1.80
CA LEU A 71 -13.24 17.07 -2.93
C LEU A 71 -12.83 17.70 -4.26
N GLU A 72 -12.95 16.93 -5.34
CA GLU A 72 -12.66 17.41 -6.70
C GLU A 72 -13.56 18.59 -7.09
N ALA A 73 -14.83 18.60 -6.64
CA ALA A 73 -15.75 19.72 -6.83
C ALA A 73 -15.23 21.04 -6.23
N ASP A 74 -14.53 20.99 -5.09
CA ASP A 74 -13.96 22.18 -4.44
C ASP A 74 -12.78 22.73 -5.26
N LEU A 75 -11.98 21.85 -5.87
CA LEU A 75 -10.88 22.22 -6.76
C LEU A 75 -11.40 22.84 -8.06
N VAL A 76 -12.45 22.25 -8.65
CA VAL A 76 -13.10 22.77 -9.86
C VAL A 76 -13.77 24.12 -9.59
N ALA A 77 -14.41 24.29 -8.43
CA ALA A 77 -14.99 25.57 -8.03
C ALA A 77 -13.91 26.65 -7.86
N LEU A 78 -12.78 26.32 -7.23
CA LEU A 78 -11.65 27.23 -7.10
C LEU A 78 -11.09 27.63 -8.48
N GLU A 79 -10.91 26.67 -9.39
CA GLU A 79 -10.48 26.96 -10.76
C GLU A 79 -11.48 27.86 -11.50
N ALA A 80 -12.78 27.64 -11.35
CA ALA A 80 -13.81 28.47 -11.96
C ALA A 80 -13.78 29.92 -11.44
N VAL A 81 -13.59 30.11 -10.13
CA VAL A 81 -13.42 31.43 -9.51
C VAL A 81 -12.16 32.13 -10.03
N VAL A 82 -11.02 31.44 -10.06
CA VAL A 82 -9.76 31.99 -10.60
C VAL A 82 -9.88 32.34 -12.08
N LYS A 83 -10.52 31.49 -12.87
CA LYS A 83 -10.80 31.75 -14.29
C LYS A 83 -11.66 32.99 -14.47
N LYS A 84 -12.72 33.15 -13.67
CA LYS A 84 -13.60 34.34 -13.70
C LYS A 84 -12.81 35.61 -13.36
N MET A 85 -12.02 35.60 -12.28
CA MET A 85 -11.16 36.73 -11.90
C MET A 85 -10.13 37.09 -12.98
N SER A 86 -9.56 36.09 -13.66
CA SER A 86 -8.62 36.32 -14.76
C SER A 86 -9.30 36.95 -15.99
N MET A 87 -10.54 36.56 -16.28
CA MET A 87 -11.32 37.10 -17.40
C MET A 87 -11.80 38.52 -17.11
N GLU A 88 -12.28 38.80 -15.90
CA GLU A 88 -12.66 40.15 -15.47
C GLU A 88 -11.47 41.10 -15.58
N ARG A 89 -10.29 40.70 -15.10
CA ARG A 89 -9.08 41.54 -15.18
C ARG A 89 -8.57 41.74 -16.60
N ARG A 90 -8.63 40.72 -17.48
CA ARG A 90 -8.33 40.88 -18.91
C ARG A 90 -9.31 41.82 -19.61
N SER A 91 -10.60 41.73 -19.26
CA SER A 91 -11.63 42.62 -19.79
C SER A 91 -11.38 44.06 -19.36
N THR A 92 -11.01 44.30 -18.10
CA THR A 92 -10.62 45.64 -17.63
C THR A 92 -9.35 46.14 -18.32
N GLN A 93 -8.34 45.28 -18.54
CA GLN A 93 -7.10 45.65 -19.25
C GLN A 93 -7.32 45.95 -20.75
N GLN A 94 -8.28 45.30 -21.40
CA GLN A 94 -8.65 45.61 -22.79
C GLN A 94 -9.52 46.86 -22.91
N ASN A 95 -10.34 47.18 -21.91
CA ASN A 95 -11.21 48.36 -21.94
C ASN A 95 -10.45 49.69 -21.73
N TYR A 96 -9.26 49.68 -21.12
CA TYR A 96 -8.38 50.86 -21.07
C TYR A 96 -7.59 51.10 -22.36
N ASN A 97 -7.59 50.16 -23.31
CA ASN A 97 -6.87 50.26 -24.60
C ASN A 97 -7.79 50.33 -25.82
N SER A 98 -9.12 50.39 -25.64
CA SER A 98 -10.12 50.32 -26.72
C SER A 98 -10.95 51.60 -26.86
N ASP A 99 -10.35 52.76 -26.66
CA ASP A 99 -10.85 54.02 -27.22
C ASP A 99 -10.05 54.35 -28.50
N HIS A 100 -10.18 53.51 -29.54
CA HIS A 100 -10.01 53.94 -30.93
C HIS A 100 -10.27 52.81 -31.93
N LYS A 101 -11.17 53.11 -32.88
CA LYS A 101 -11.29 52.55 -34.23
C LYS A 101 -11.59 51.04 -34.31
N ASN A 102 -12.69 50.65 -34.94
CA ASN A 102 -12.86 50.76 -36.39
C ASN A 102 -14.17 50.09 -36.84
N CYS A 103 -14.64 50.61 -37.96
CA CYS A 103 -15.81 50.26 -38.74
C CYS A 103 -15.64 48.88 -39.42
N GLY A 104 -16.74 48.21 -39.74
CA GLY A 104 -16.70 46.93 -40.47
C GLY A 104 -18.02 46.55 -41.12
N ASN A 105 -18.20 47.02 -42.36
CA ASN A 105 -19.26 46.73 -43.33
C ASN A 105 -19.79 45.28 -43.36
N ARG A 106 -21.11 45.12 -43.52
CA ARG A 106 -21.72 43.98 -44.21
C ARG A 106 -22.75 44.47 -45.24
N ARG A 107 -22.41 44.29 -46.51
CA ARG A 107 -23.33 44.43 -47.65
C ARG A 107 -23.12 43.23 -48.59
N GLY A 108 -24.22 42.66 -49.07
CA GLY A 108 -24.28 41.98 -50.37
C GLY A 108 -24.26 40.45 -50.35
N SER A 109 -25.44 39.83 -50.36
CA SER A 109 -25.66 38.53 -51.00
C SER A 109 -26.90 38.68 -51.89
N TRP A 110 -26.67 38.70 -53.20
CA TRP A 110 -27.71 38.66 -54.23
C TRP A 110 -27.84 37.21 -54.70
N SER A 111 -29.02 36.61 -54.48
CA SER A 111 -29.41 35.35 -55.07
C SER A 111 -29.97 35.60 -56.48
N ALA A 112 -29.29 35.09 -57.50
CA ALA A 112 -29.82 35.05 -58.86
C ALA A 112 -30.89 33.95 -58.95
N GLN A 113 -32.13 34.36 -59.25
CA GLN A 113 -33.18 33.48 -59.74
C GLN A 113 -32.82 33.02 -61.16
N ALA A 114 -32.81 31.71 -61.34
CA ALA A 114 -32.93 31.09 -62.64
C ALA A 114 -34.42 31.08 -63.00
N THR A 115 -34.78 31.69 -64.12
CA THR A 115 -36.10 31.58 -64.73
C THR A 115 -35.93 31.01 -66.13
N GLU A 116 -36.69 29.96 -66.37
CA GLU A 116 -36.88 29.19 -67.59
C GLU A 116 -37.37 30.10 -68.73
N HIS A 117 -36.80 29.98 -69.94
CA HIS A 117 -37.38 29.20 -71.03
C HIS A 117 -38.82 29.59 -71.41
N GLU A 118 -38.97 30.65 -72.20
CA GLU A 118 -40.01 30.71 -73.23
C GLU A 118 -39.36 31.14 -74.56
N THR A 119 -39.29 30.17 -75.46
CA THR A 119 -38.89 30.33 -76.84
C THR A 119 -39.97 31.09 -77.60
N ALA A 120 -39.75 32.39 -77.83
CA ALA A 120 -40.48 33.11 -78.86
C ALA A 120 -40.07 32.54 -80.23
N GLY A 121 -40.92 31.68 -80.78
CA GLY A 121 -40.83 31.20 -82.15
C GLY A 121 -40.96 32.37 -83.11
N SER A 122 -39.82 32.91 -83.54
CA SER A 122 -39.74 33.81 -84.68
C SER A 122 -39.98 32.98 -85.93
N SER A 123 -41.23 32.94 -86.39
CA SER A 123 -41.62 32.51 -87.72
C SER A 123 -40.95 33.44 -88.74
N GLY A 124 -39.73 33.09 -89.13
CA GLY A 124 -39.08 33.65 -90.30
C GLY A 124 -39.83 33.14 -91.52
N MET A 125 -40.74 33.97 -92.05
CA MET A 125 -41.32 33.77 -93.36
C MET A 125 -40.20 33.62 -94.39
N ALA A 126 -39.95 32.38 -94.83
CA ALA A 126 -39.22 32.12 -96.05
C ALA A 126 -40.11 32.64 -97.20
N MET A 127 -39.89 33.89 -97.59
CA MET A 127 -40.43 34.46 -98.82
C MET A 127 -39.85 33.63 -99.98
N LYS A 128 -40.62 32.65 -100.42
CA LYS A 128 -40.37 31.88 -101.63
C LYS A 128 -40.58 32.87 -102.79
N GLY A 129 -39.47 33.41 -103.30
CA GLY A 129 -39.48 34.30 -104.47
C GLY A 129 -40.15 33.61 -105.67
N PRO A 130 -40.65 34.40 -106.65
CA PRO A 130 -41.33 33.86 -107.82
C PRO A 130 -40.39 32.92 -108.60
N PRO A 131 -40.92 31.95 -109.36
CA PRO A 131 -40.09 31.12 -110.23
C PRO A 131 -39.31 32.02 -111.20
N ALA A 132 -37.99 31.85 -111.23
CA ALA A 132 -37.11 32.62 -112.11
C ALA A 132 -37.51 32.40 -113.58
N ASN A 133 -37.93 33.47 -114.25
CA ASN A 133 -38.31 33.44 -115.65
C ASN A 133 -37.05 33.52 -116.52
N LEU A 134 -36.54 32.37 -116.95
CA LEU A 134 -35.28 32.24 -117.70
C LEU A 134 -35.33 32.87 -119.11
N ASP A 135 -36.51 33.15 -119.67
CA ASP A 135 -36.63 33.78 -121.00
C ASP A 135 -36.34 35.28 -120.99
N GLY A 136 -36.34 35.94 -119.82
CA GLY A 136 -35.92 37.34 -119.67
C GLY A 136 -34.41 37.57 -119.75
N LEU A 137 -33.59 36.52 -119.70
CA LEU A 137 -32.13 36.61 -119.78
C LEU A 137 -31.58 36.64 -121.22
N LYS A 138 -32.35 36.16 -122.22
CA LYS A 138 -31.88 36.05 -123.62
C LYS A 138 -31.72 37.39 -124.34
N GLY A 139 -32.20 38.50 -123.76
CA GLY A 139 -32.08 39.86 -124.31
C GLY A 139 -31.15 40.78 -123.52
N GLN A 140 -30.43 40.27 -122.52
CA GLN A 140 -29.51 41.03 -121.67
C GLN A 140 -28.06 40.84 -122.16
N ASP A 141 -27.22 41.87 -121.98
CA ASP A 141 -25.80 41.81 -122.33
C ASP A 141 -25.09 40.68 -121.58
N GLU A 142 -24.37 39.82 -122.32
CA GLU A 142 -23.68 38.64 -121.81
C GLU A 142 -22.68 39.00 -120.70
N TRP A 143 -22.07 40.19 -120.76
CA TRP A 143 -21.17 40.69 -119.71
C TRP A 143 -21.89 41.00 -118.39
N VAL A 144 -23.14 41.47 -118.46
CA VAL A 144 -23.96 41.73 -117.27
C VAL A 144 -24.38 40.40 -116.61
N LEU A 145 -24.67 39.38 -117.41
CA LEU A 145 -24.99 38.04 -116.90
C LEU A 145 -23.79 37.35 -116.25
N LEU A 146 -22.59 37.48 -116.83
CA LEU A 146 -21.36 36.98 -116.24
C LEU A 146 -21.01 37.69 -114.93
N ASN A 147 -21.21 39.02 -114.86
CA ASN A 147 -21.00 39.77 -113.63
C ASN A 147 -22.02 39.40 -112.54
N ALA A 148 -23.28 39.19 -112.91
CA ALA A 148 -24.32 38.70 -111.99
C ALA A 148 -24.03 37.27 -111.51
N LEU A 149 -23.52 36.39 -112.38
CA LEU A 149 -23.07 35.05 -112.01
C LEU A 149 -21.89 35.12 -111.02
N ALA A 150 -20.89 35.95 -111.30
CA ALA A 150 -19.74 36.15 -110.41
C ALA A 150 -20.16 36.70 -109.03
N LEU A 151 -21.15 37.60 -108.99
CA LEU A 151 -21.73 38.09 -107.73
C LEU A 151 -22.45 36.98 -106.97
N VAL A 152 -23.26 36.16 -107.64
CA VAL A 152 -23.96 35.02 -107.02
C VAL A 152 -22.98 33.95 -106.55
N GLU A 153 -21.93 33.66 -107.30
CA GLU A 153 -20.86 32.74 -106.90
C GLU A 153 -20.10 33.27 -105.68
N PHE A 154 -19.78 34.56 -105.66
CA PHE A 154 -19.16 35.22 -104.52
C PHE A 154 -20.07 35.19 -103.29
N GLU A 155 -21.38 35.47 -103.44
CA GLU A 155 -22.37 35.38 -102.35
C GLU A 155 -22.48 33.94 -101.82
N SER A 156 -22.57 32.95 -102.70
CA SER A 156 -22.56 31.52 -102.35
C SER A 156 -21.30 31.14 -101.59
N ASP A 157 -20.13 31.61 -102.02
CA ASP A 157 -18.87 31.32 -101.34
C ASP A 157 -18.77 32.04 -100.00
N GLN A 158 -19.32 33.25 -99.89
CA GLN A 158 -19.44 33.97 -98.61
C GLN A 158 -20.38 33.24 -97.64
N GLU A 159 -21.48 32.66 -98.12
CA GLU A 159 -22.38 31.82 -97.33
C GLU A 159 -21.71 30.52 -96.88
N LYS A 160 -20.96 29.85 -97.77
CA LYS A 160 -20.17 28.66 -97.41
C LYS A 160 -19.12 28.98 -96.35
N GLU A 161 -18.42 30.10 -96.44
CA GLU A 161 -17.47 30.51 -95.41
C GLU A 161 -18.14 30.86 -94.07
N LYS A 162 -19.31 31.53 -94.10
CA LYS A 162 -20.12 31.73 -92.88
C LYS A 162 -20.55 30.40 -92.27
N ALA A 163 -21.00 29.44 -93.08
CA ALA A 163 -21.38 28.10 -92.62
C ALA A 163 -20.20 27.36 -91.98
N LYS A 164 -19.01 27.37 -92.62
CA LYS A 164 -17.77 26.81 -92.04
C LYS A 164 -17.40 27.47 -90.71
N MET A 165 -17.59 28.80 -90.58
CA MET A 165 -17.33 29.51 -89.33
C MET A 165 -18.32 29.15 -88.23
N VAL A 166 -19.61 28.97 -88.56
CA VAL A 166 -20.61 28.47 -87.61
C VAL A 166 -20.30 27.04 -87.17
N GLU A 167 -19.89 26.18 -88.10
CA GLU A 167 -19.50 24.80 -87.81
C GLU A 167 -18.25 24.72 -86.94
N LYS A 168 -17.21 25.51 -87.23
CA LYS A 168 -16.03 25.65 -86.35
C LYS A 168 -16.41 26.12 -84.95
N LYS A 169 -17.29 27.12 -84.82
CA LYS A 169 -17.81 27.58 -83.52
C LYS A 169 -18.59 26.49 -82.79
N ARG A 170 -19.42 25.72 -83.51
CA ARG A 170 -20.17 24.58 -82.95
C ARG A 170 -19.23 23.50 -82.43
N MET A 171 -18.19 23.15 -83.20
CA MET A 171 -17.20 22.14 -82.81
C MET A 171 -16.36 22.61 -81.61
N GLN A 172 -15.95 23.88 -81.59
CA GLN A 172 -15.25 24.47 -80.45
C GLN A 172 -16.12 24.45 -79.18
N ARG A 173 -17.41 24.76 -79.31
CA ARG A 173 -18.36 24.69 -78.18
C ARG A 173 -18.52 23.26 -77.67
N ALA A 174 -18.71 22.29 -78.57
CA ALA A 174 -18.81 20.87 -78.20
C ALA A 174 -17.55 20.37 -77.48
N TRP A 175 -16.36 20.82 -77.91
CA TRP A 175 -15.09 20.49 -77.26
C TRP A 175 -14.98 21.08 -75.85
N LEU A 176 -15.35 22.36 -75.67
CA LEU A 176 -15.37 23.00 -74.35
C LEU A 176 -16.40 22.36 -73.41
N ASP A 177 -17.57 21.98 -73.92
CA ASP A 177 -18.59 21.28 -73.14
C ASP A 177 -18.12 19.87 -72.73
N ALA A 178 -17.45 19.14 -73.62
CA ALA A 178 -16.82 17.86 -73.29
C ALA A 178 -15.76 18.00 -72.19
N GLN A 179 -14.88 19.02 -72.28
CA GLN A 179 -13.87 19.30 -71.27
C GLN A 179 -14.50 19.65 -69.91
N LYS A 180 -15.58 20.44 -69.91
CA LYS A 180 -16.34 20.77 -68.70
C LYS A 180 -16.97 19.53 -68.08
N GLN A 181 -17.53 18.64 -68.90
CA GLN A 181 -18.13 17.39 -68.45
C GLN A 181 -17.09 16.44 -67.86
N GLU A 182 -15.91 16.32 -68.47
CA GLU A 182 -14.81 15.50 -67.96
C GLU A 182 -14.29 16.01 -66.62
N ARG A 183 -14.09 17.34 -66.47
CA ARG A 183 -13.75 17.95 -65.18
C ARG A 183 -14.83 17.70 -64.12
N ALA A 184 -16.10 17.78 -64.49
CA ALA A 184 -17.20 17.50 -63.56
C ALA A 184 -17.21 16.02 -63.11
N LYS A 185 -16.96 15.08 -64.04
CA LYS A 185 -16.82 13.65 -63.72
C LYS A 185 -15.65 13.40 -62.76
N SER A 186 -14.47 13.96 -63.06
CA SER A 186 -13.27 13.83 -62.22
C SER A 186 -13.49 14.39 -60.81
N LYS A 187 -14.10 15.59 -60.69
CA LYS A 187 -14.45 16.17 -59.40
C LYS A 187 -15.45 15.32 -58.61
N ASN A 188 -16.41 14.70 -59.30
CA ASN A 188 -17.38 13.83 -58.65
C ASN A 188 -16.78 12.50 -58.21
N SER A 189 -15.85 11.91 -58.98
CA SER A 189 -15.13 10.70 -58.54
C SER A 189 -14.22 10.99 -57.35
N GLU A 190 -13.53 12.14 -57.34
CA GLU A 190 -12.69 12.56 -56.21
C GLU A 190 -13.52 12.77 -54.95
N ARG A 191 -14.70 13.39 -55.07
CA ARG A 191 -15.66 13.51 -53.96
C ARG A 191 -16.09 12.15 -53.41
N ARG A 192 -16.45 11.20 -54.28
CA ARG A 192 -16.83 9.84 -53.83
C ARG A 192 -15.71 9.12 -53.09
N MET A 193 -14.48 9.19 -53.61
CA MET A 193 -13.31 8.62 -52.95
C MET A 193 -13.04 9.28 -51.59
N ASN A 194 -13.20 10.60 -51.48
CA ASN A 194 -13.06 11.32 -50.22
C ASN A 194 -14.16 10.93 -49.23
N ASP A 195 -15.39 10.74 -49.69
CA ASP A 195 -16.50 10.30 -48.85
C ASP A 195 -16.28 8.86 -48.36
N GLU A 196 -15.83 7.94 -49.23
CA GLU A 196 -15.50 6.55 -48.87
C GLU A 196 -14.36 6.49 -47.85
N THR A 197 -13.28 7.26 -48.05
CA THR A 197 -12.16 7.31 -47.09
C THR A 197 -12.59 7.89 -45.74
N PHE A 198 -13.48 8.89 -45.74
CA PHE A 198 -14.06 9.44 -44.52
C PHE A 198 -14.93 8.40 -43.79
N GLN A 199 -15.74 7.62 -44.50
CA GLN A 199 -16.53 6.53 -43.91
C GLN A 199 -15.63 5.44 -43.31
N HIS A 200 -14.55 5.07 -43.99
CA HIS A 200 -13.56 4.13 -43.43
C HIS A 200 -12.93 4.65 -42.14
N GLN A 201 -12.53 5.93 -42.11
CA GLN A 201 -11.98 6.54 -40.89
C GLN A 201 -12.99 6.55 -39.73
N LEU A 202 -14.28 6.78 -40.01
CA LEU A 202 -15.33 6.70 -39.00
C LEU A 202 -15.50 5.27 -38.45
N GLN A 203 -15.46 4.26 -39.32
CA GLN A 203 -15.51 2.86 -38.91
C GLN A 203 -14.30 2.48 -38.06
N ASP A 204 -13.09 2.87 -38.46
CA ASP A 204 -11.87 2.62 -37.69
C ASP A 204 -11.92 3.25 -36.30
N LEU A 205 -12.42 4.48 -36.20
CA LEU A 205 -12.64 5.16 -34.91
C LEU A 205 -13.70 4.46 -34.06
N SER A 206 -14.75 3.90 -34.68
CA SER A 206 -15.78 3.11 -33.99
C SER A 206 -15.17 1.81 -33.44
N ASN A 207 -14.46 1.07 -34.28
CA ASN A 207 -13.80 -0.18 -33.92
C ASN A 207 -12.77 0.03 -32.81
N TRP A 208 -11.99 1.11 -32.88
CA TRP A 208 -11.03 1.46 -31.83
C TRP A 208 -11.72 1.75 -30.49
N ARG A 209 -12.83 2.51 -30.50
CA ARG A 209 -13.62 2.78 -29.30
C ARG A 209 -14.20 1.50 -28.68
N GLU A 210 -14.67 0.59 -29.51
CA GLU A 210 -15.18 -0.71 -29.05
C GLU A 210 -14.07 -1.57 -28.43
N GLN A 211 -12.92 -1.68 -29.09
CA GLN A 211 -11.75 -2.39 -28.56
C GLN A 211 -11.29 -1.80 -27.22
N GLU A 212 -11.29 -0.47 -27.09
CA GLU A 212 -10.90 0.19 -25.84
C GLU A 212 -11.92 -0.06 -24.73
N SER A 213 -13.22 -0.07 -25.05
CA SER A 213 -14.27 -0.47 -24.12
C SER A 213 -14.10 -1.92 -23.65
N VAL A 214 -13.80 -2.85 -24.56
CA VAL A 214 -13.55 -4.26 -24.22
C VAL A 214 -12.33 -4.40 -23.32
N LYS A 215 -11.22 -3.72 -23.61
CA LYS A 215 -10.03 -3.73 -22.75
C LYS A 215 -10.33 -3.20 -21.35
N GLN A 216 -11.08 -2.10 -21.24
CA GLN A 216 -11.49 -1.56 -19.94
C GLN A 216 -12.38 -2.54 -19.16
N LYS A 217 -13.33 -3.21 -19.82
CA LYS A 217 -14.15 -4.25 -19.20
C LYS A 217 -13.31 -5.42 -18.70
N GLN A 218 -12.38 -5.92 -19.52
CA GLN A 218 -11.47 -7.01 -19.14
C GLN A 218 -10.59 -6.62 -17.94
N GLN A 219 -10.04 -5.41 -17.92
CA GLN A 219 -9.27 -4.90 -16.77
C GLN A 219 -10.14 -4.81 -15.52
N HIS A 220 -11.38 -4.32 -15.64
CA HIS A 220 -12.31 -4.26 -14.52
C HIS A 220 -12.66 -5.66 -13.99
N GLU A 221 -12.93 -6.62 -14.87
CA GLU A 221 -13.20 -8.01 -14.50
C GLU A 221 -12.00 -8.66 -13.82
N GLN A 222 -10.77 -8.42 -14.29
CA GLN A 222 -9.54 -8.90 -13.64
C GLN A 222 -9.39 -8.31 -12.24
N VAL A 223 -9.61 -7.01 -12.07
CA VAL A 223 -9.57 -6.35 -10.74
C VAL A 223 -10.62 -6.94 -9.81
N MET A 224 -11.83 -7.19 -10.31
CA MET A 224 -12.90 -7.82 -9.53
C MET A 224 -12.58 -9.27 -9.17
N LYS A 225 -11.95 -10.03 -10.06
CA LYS A 225 -11.47 -11.39 -9.79
C LYS A 225 -10.44 -11.40 -8.67
N VAL A 226 -9.41 -10.56 -8.75
CA VAL A 226 -8.38 -10.42 -7.70
C VAL A 226 -9.00 -10.00 -6.36
N ARG A 227 -10.00 -9.12 -6.38
CA ARG A 227 -10.73 -8.74 -5.16
C ARG A 227 -11.47 -9.93 -4.55
N ARG A 228 -12.20 -10.72 -5.36
CA ARG A 228 -12.90 -11.92 -4.90
C ARG A 228 -11.92 -12.95 -4.31
N GLU A 229 -10.79 -13.19 -4.97
CA GLU A 229 -9.75 -14.10 -4.49
C GLU A 229 -9.16 -13.66 -3.15
N ARG A 230 -8.86 -12.36 -2.99
CA ARG A 230 -8.42 -11.81 -1.71
C ARG A 230 -9.47 -11.99 -0.62
N ASP A 231 -10.74 -11.69 -0.91
CA ASP A 231 -11.82 -11.81 0.07
C ASP A 231 -12.05 -13.29 0.46
N GLU A 232 -11.87 -14.23 -0.47
CA GLU A 232 -11.88 -15.68 -0.21
C GLU A 232 -10.71 -16.11 0.68
N GLN A 233 -9.49 -15.63 0.39
CA GLN A 233 -8.30 -15.90 1.22
C GLN A 233 -8.48 -15.38 2.64
N LEU A 234 -9.05 -14.18 2.81
CA LEU A 234 -9.34 -13.62 4.13
C LEU A 234 -10.39 -14.45 4.88
N ARG A 235 -11.42 -14.96 4.19
CA ARG A 235 -12.42 -15.86 4.79
C ARG A 235 -11.78 -17.17 5.25
N GLN A 236 -10.93 -17.79 4.41
CA GLN A 236 -10.21 -19.02 4.77
C GLN A 236 -9.25 -18.80 5.94
N GLN A 237 -8.48 -17.71 5.94
CA GLN A 237 -7.61 -17.36 7.06
C GLN A 237 -8.41 -17.17 8.36
N LYS A 238 -9.55 -16.47 8.30
CA LYS A 238 -10.41 -16.30 9.47
C LYS A 238 -10.94 -17.65 9.99
N GLN A 239 -11.41 -18.52 9.12
CA GLN A 239 -11.88 -19.87 9.51
C GLN A 239 -10.78 -20.72 10.14
N THR A 240 -9.57 -20.71 9.57
CA THR A 240 -8.44 -21.47 10.16
C THR A 240 -8.03 -20.93 11.53
N LEU A 241 -8.06 -19.61 11.73
CA LEU A 241 -7.81 -19.00 13.04
C LEU A 241 -8.90 -19.36 14.05
N GLU A 242 -10.18 -19.30 13.65
CA GLU A 242 -11.30 -19.72 14.49
C GLU A 242 -11.19 -21.21 14.89
N GLN A 243 -10.83 -22.10 13.94
CA GLN A 243 -10.59 -23.51 14.23
C GLN A 243 -9.44 -23.72 15.23
N ARG A 244 -8.33 -22.99 15.07
CA ARG A 244 -7.20 -23.02 16.02
C ARG A 244 -7.60 -22.50 17.40
N GLU A 245 -8.39 -21.44 17.48
CA GLU A 245 -8.91 -20.94 18.76
C GLU A 245 -9.83 -21.98 19.43
N VAL A 246 -10.74 -22.59 18.67
CA VAL A 246 -11.63 -23.63 19.19
C VAL A 246 -10.82 -24.82 19.70
N GLN A 247 -9.77 -25.23 18.98
CA GLN A 247 -8.90 -26.30 19.44
C GLN A 247 -8.15 -25.91 20.72
N ARG A 248 -7.56 -24.71 20.76
CA ARG A 248 -6.93 -24.20 21.98
C ARG A 248 -7.87 -24.17 23.18
N ARG A 249 -9.12 -23.72 23.00
CA ARG A 249 -10.12 -23.72 24.08
C ARG A 249 -10.46 -25.13 24.55
N LYS A 250 -10.52 -26.11 23.64
CA LYS A 250 -10.73 -27.53 23.99
C LYS A 250 -9.55 -28.08 24.79
N ASP A 251 -8.33 -27.78 24.36
CA ASP A 251 -7.11 -28.24 25.03
C ASP A 251 -6.97 -27.60 26.42
N GLU A 252 -7.20 -26.28 26.52
CA GLU A 252 -7.22 -25.55 27.80
C GLU A 252 -8.31 -26.08 28.74
N ALA A 253 -9.51 -26.37 28.23
CA ALA A 253 -10.57 -26.97 29.04
C ALA A 253 -10.19 -28.38 29.53
N ALA A 254 -9.56 -29.19 28.68
CA ALA A 254 -9.08 -30.51 29.06
C ALA A 254 -7.97 -30.45 30.12
N GLU A 255 -7.06 -29.49 30.02
CA GLU A 255 -6.00 -29.25 31.01
C GLU A 255 -6.58 -28.79 32.35
N VAL A 256 -7.54 -27.86 32.33
CA VAL A 256 -8.25 -27.41 33.54
C VAL A 256 -8.94 -28.59 34.24
N GLU A 257 -9.59 -29.49 33.50
CA GLU A 257 -10.21 -30.68 34.09
C GLU A 257 -9.17 -31.66 34.66
N ARG A 258 -8.00 -31.82 34.03
CA ARG A 258 -6.89 -32.60 34.61
C ARG A 258 -6.42 -32.01 35.93
N VAL A 259 -6.14 -30.70 35.97
CA VAL A 259 -5.71 -30.00 37.19
C VAL A 259 -6.76 -30.10 38.29
N LYS A 260 -8.05 -29.95 37.97
CA LYS A 260 -9.13 -30.14 38.95
C LYS A 260 -9.14 -31.55 39.53
N ASN A 261 -8.93 -32.57 38.70
CA ASN A 261 -8.90 -33.95 39.16
C ASN A 261 -7.67 -34.23 40.03
N ASP A 262 -6.52 -33.69 39.68
CA ASP A 262 -5.29 -33.80 40.49
C ASP A 262 -5.44 -33.08 41.83
N LEU A 263 -6.06 -31.90 41.84
CA LEU A 263 -6.36 -31.16 43.07
C LEU A 263 -7.32 -31.95 43.97
N LYS A 264 -8.38 -32.55 43.41
CA LYS A 264 -9.28 -33.44 44.16
C LYS A 264 -8.53 -34.64 44.76
N ARG A 265 -7.59 -35.24 44.02
CA ARG A 265 -6.75 -36.34 44.54
C ARG A 265 -5.89 -35.88 45.71
N ILE A 266 -5.23 -34.72 45.59
CA ILE A 266 -4.42 -34.15 46.67
C ILE A 266 -5.30 -33.83 47.89
N GLU A 267 -6.50 -33.29 47.69
CA GLU A 267 -7.44 -33.04 48.78
C GLU A 267 -7.89 -34.31 49.47
N MET A 268 -8.18 -35.39 48.73
CA MET A 268 -8.50 -36.70 49.29
C MET A 268 -7.33 -37.29 50.07
N ASP A 269 -6.12 -37.24 49.52
CA ASP A 269 -4.91 -37.73 50.19
C ASP A 269 -4.63 -36.94 51.47
N ALA A 270 -4.83 -35.61 51.45
CA ALA A 270 -4.69 -34.77 52.63
C ALA A 270 -5.73 -35.10 53.71
N ARG A 271 -6.98 -35.38 53.32
CA ARG A 271 -8.03 -35.84 54.25
C ARG A 271 -7.65 -37.19 54.87
N LEU A 272 -7.22 -38.15 54.06
CA LEU A 272 -6.78 -39.46 54.54
C LEU A 272 -5.60 -39.34 55.51
N ARG A 273 -4.62 -38.47 55.22
CA ARG A 273 -3.51 -38.20 56.16
C ARG A 273 -4.01 -37.66 57.51
N ARG A 274 -4.93 -36.70 57.49
CA ARG A 274 -5.54 -36.18 58.74
C ARG A 274 -6.30 -37.26 59.50
N GLU A 275 -7.07 -38.10 58.82
CA GLU A 275 -7.80 -39.21 59.44
C GLU A 275 -6.84 -40.21 60.09
N THR A 276 -5.77 -40.61 59.39
CA THR A 276 -4.76 -41.52 59.95
C THR A 276 -3.99 -40.90 61.11
N GLU A 277 -3.69 -39.60 61.07
CA GLU A 277 -3.11 -38.87 62.21
C GLU A 277 -4.07 -38.80 63.40
N HIS A 278 -5.35 -38.50 63.17
CA HIS A 278 -6.37 -38.50 64.22
C HIS A 278 -6.51 -39.88 64.86
N GLU A 279 -6.50 -40.96 64.07
CA GLU A 279 -6.52 -42.33 64.61
C GLU A 279 -5.28 -42.65 65.44
N ARG A 280 -4.08 -42.22 65.00
CA ARG A 280 -2.84 -42.38 65.78
C ARG A 280 -2.91 -41.63 67.10
N ILE A 281 -3.37 -40.38 67.10
CA ILE A 281 -3.56 -39.59 68.31
C ILE A 281 -4.56 -40.25 69.24
N LYS A 282 -5.68 -40.76 68.71
CA LYS A 282 -6.69 -41.47 69.51
C LYS A 282 -6.13 -42.74 70.17
N LYS A 283 -5.29 -43.51 69.46
CA LYS A 283 -4.59 -44.68 70.03
C LYS A 283 -3.64 -44.26 71.14
N LEU A 284 -2.81 -43.22 70.92
CA LEU A 284 -1.91 -42.69 71.94
C LEU A 284 -2.66 -42.15 73.18
N GLN A 285 -3.81 -41.50 72.98
CA GLN A 285 -4.65 -41.05 74.09
C GLN A 285 -5.19 -42.23 74.92
N ALA A 286 -5.62 -43.31 74.27
CA ALA A 286 -6.07 -44.52 74.96
C ALA A 286 -4.92 -45.20 75.73
N GLU A 287 -3.73 -45.30 75.12
CA GLU A 287 -2.53 -45.84 75.78
C GLU A 287 -2.12 -44.99 76.99
N ASN A 288 -2.09 -43.66 76.86
CA ASN A 288 -1.81 -42.76 77.97
C ASN A 288 -2.82 -42.91 79.11
N ALA A 289 -4.11 -43.05 78.80
CA ALA A 289 -5.14 -43.27 79.81
C ALA A 289 -4.93 -44.60 80.56
N LEU A 290 -4.55 -45.67 79.85
CA LEU A 290 -4.20 -46.95 80.47
C LEU A 290 -2.97 -46.84 81.38
N VAL A 291 -1.92 -46.13 80.93
CA VAL A 291 -0.71 -45.90 81.73
C VAL A 291 -1.03 -45.07 82.98
N GLU A 292 -1.84 -44.02 82.89
CA GLU A 292 -2.26 -43.25 84.06
C GLU A 292 -3.10 -44.08 85.03
N HIS A 293 -3.99 -44.95 84.54
CA HIS A 293 -4.72 -45.88 85.38
C HIS A 293 -3.78 -46.91 86.06
N GLN A 294 -2.75 -47.39 85.36
CA GLN A 294 -1.76 -48.29 85.96
C GLN A 294 -0.94 -47.58 87.03
N LYS A 295 -0.52 -46.32 86.78
CA LYS A 295 0.18 -45.50 87.78
C LYS A 295 -0.69 -45.21 88.99
N SER A 296 -1.98 -44.88 88.81
CA SER A 296 -2.88 -44.63 89.93
C SER A 296 -3.10 -45.88 90.77
N ARG A 297 -3.22 -47.05 90.11
CA ARG A 297 -3.29 -48.36 90.79
C ARG A 297 -2.00 -48.68 91.55
N ALA A 298 -0.83 -48.46 90.94
CA ALA A 298 0.45 -48.67 91.60
C ALA A 298 0.62 -47.77 92.83
N LYS A 299 0.31 -46.47 92.71
CA LYS A 299 0.30 -45.54 93.85
C LYS A 299 -0.65 -45.99 94.96
N LEU A 300 -1.83 -46.50 94.61
CA LEU A 300 -2.77 -47.02 95.61
C LEU A 300 -2.20 -48.26 96.31
N GLN A 301 -1.52 -49.15 95.58
CA GLN A 301 -0.84 -50.31 96.16
C GLN A 301 0.30 -49.88 97.09
N GLU A 302 1.17 -48.97 96.65
CA GLU A 302 2.24 -48.39 97.49
C GLU A 302 1.65 -47.75 98.75
N HIS A 303 0.56 -46.98 98.63
CA HIS A 303 -0.12 -46.40 99.79
C HIS A 303 -0.70 -47.45 100.74
N LEU A 304 -1.25 -48.56 100.22
CA LEU A 304 -1.74 -49.66 101.06
C LEU A 304 -0.58 -50.36 101.77
N GLU A 305 0.53 -50.62 101.07
CA GLU A 305 1.75 -51.20 101.65
C GLU A 305 2.35 -50.27 102.72
N ASP A 306 2.37 -48.95 102.49
CA ASP A 306 2.80 -47.96 103.47
C ASP A 306 1.89 -47.95 104.70
N VAL A 307 0.57 -48.04 104.51
CA VAL A 307 -0.39 -48.15 105.61
C VAL A 307 -0.21 -49.46 106.38
N GLU A 308 -0.03 -50.59 105.70
CA GLU A 308 0.25 -51.89 106.33
C GLU A 308 1.56 -51.83 107.12
N LEU A 309 2.59 -51.18 106.57
CA LEU A 309 3.86 -50.96 107.26
C LEU A 309 3.68 -50.07 108.48
N MET A 310 2.95 -48.95 108.36
CA MET A 310 2.61 -48.07 109.47
C MET A 310 1.78 -48.79 110.53
N GLU A 311 0.81 -49.62 110.16
CA GLU A 311 0.04 -50.45 111.09
C GLU A 311 0.93 -51.49 111.77
N ALA A 312 1.84 -52.14 111.05
CA ALA A 312 2.80 -53.06 111.64
C ALA A 312 3.73 -52.34 112.62
N TYR A 313 4.19 -51.13 112.27
CA TYR A 313 4.93 -50.25 113.17
C TYR A 313 4.08 -49.81 114.36
N ALA A 314 2.82 -49.44 114.18
CA ALA A 314 1.92 -49.04 115.25
C ALA A 314 1.59 -50.21 116.18
N ARG A 315 1.39 -51.43 115.65
CA ARG A 315 1.25 -52.66 116.45
C ARG A 315 2.54 -52.98 117.20
N ARG A 316 3.70 -52.77 116.57
CA ARG A 316 5.00 -52.91 117.23
C ARG A 316 5.17 -51.87 118.33
N LEU A 317 4.80 -50.62 118.08
CA LEU A 317 4.85 -49.54 119.05
C LEU A 317 3.87 -49.80 120.18
N ALA A 318 2.66 -50.28 119.91
CA ALA A 318 1.68 -50.68 120.91
C ALA A 318 2.18 -51.85 121.75
N LYS A 319 2.89 -52.82 121.17
CA LYS A 319 3.57 -53.88 121.95
C LYS A 319 4.72 -53.32 122.78
N GLU A 320 5.54 -52.45 122.20
CA GLU A 320 6.61 -51.76 122.91
C GLU A 320 6.06 -50.83 123.99
N GLU A 321 4.89 -50.23 123.82
CA GLU A 321 4.15 -49.39 124.77
C GLU A 321 3.41 -50.23 125.79
N GLU A 322 2.89 -51.40 125.48
CA GLU A 322 2.38 -52.36 126.46
C GLU A 322 3.52 -52.89 127.33
N GLU A 323 4.66 -53.21 126.71
CA GLU A 323 5.89 -53.56 127.42
C GLU A 323 6.42 -52.37 128.22
N ARG A 324 6.38 -51.16 127.66
CA ARG A 324 6.80 -49.94 128.33
C ARG A 324 5.81 -49.57 129.41
N MET A 325 4.51 -49.75 129.27
CA MET A 325 3.46 -49.56 130.27
C MET A 325 3.54 -50.64 131.34
N ARG A 326 3.97 -51.87 131.02
CA ARG A 326 4.33 -52.87 132.03
C ARG A 326 5.60 -52.45 132.79
N ARG A 327 6.63 -52.01 132.06
CA ARG A 327 7.88 -51.45 132.62
C ARG A 327 7.67 -50.11 133.32
N LEU A 328 6.63 -49.35 132.98
CA LEU A 328 6.26 -48.01 133.44
C LEU A 328 5.14 -48.08 134.46
N GLN A 329 4.37 -49.16 134.58
CA GLN A 329 3.72 -49.54 135.82
C GLN A 329 4.78 -50.00 136.84
N SER A 330 5.79 -50.77 136.40
CA SER A 330 6.91 -51.16 137.27
C SER A 330 7.90 -50.03 137.56
N THR A 331 7.96 -48.98 136.74
CA THR A 331 8.77 -47.77 136.97
C THR A 331 7.98 -46.54 137.40
N LEU A 332 6.67 -46.39 137.21
CA LEU A 332 5.84 -45.37 137.89
C LEU A 332 5.70 -45.71 139.38
N GLN A 333 5.80 -46.99 139.75
CA GLN A 333 6.07 -47.37 141.15
C GLN A 333 7.48 -46.97 141.63
N ARG A 334 8.37 -46.51 140.75
CA ARG A 334 9.76 -46.10 141.05
C ARG A 334 10.14 -44.73 140.47
N ARG A 335 9.19 -43.94 139.96
CA ARG A 335 9.41 -42.71 139.20
C ARG A 335 8.30 -41.68 139.46
N ASP A 336 7.95 -41.56 140.74
CA ASP A 336 7.59 -40.27 141.37
C ASP A 336 8.84 -39.42 141.66
N HIS A 337 9.96 -39.70 140.98
CA HIS A 337 11.22 -38.97 141.10
C HIS A 337 11.85 -38.78 139.72
N GLN A 338 11.67 -37.56 139.19
CA GLN A 338 12.48 -36.94 138.13
C GLN A 338 12.01 -37.17 136.67
N ILE A 339 11.19 -36.21 136.23
CA ILE A 339 11.10 -35.70 134.87
C ILE A 339 11.86 -34.37 134.88
N ASP A 340 12.88 -34.25 134.03
CA ASP A 340 13.30 -33.04 133.31
C ASP A 340 14.75 -33.20 132.86
N ILE A 341 14.97 -33.39 131.56
CA ILE A 341 16.13 -32.96 130.75
C ILE A 341 15.73 -33.25 129.28
N ALA A 342 15.09 -32.29 128.62
CA ALA A 342 14.67 -32.39 127.21
C ALA A 342 14.94 -31.10 126.42
N GLU A 343 15.96 -30.32 126.80
CA GLU A 343 16.21 -29.02 126.18
C GLU A 343 17.49 -28.94 125.31
N ASN A 344 18.30 -29.99 125.20
CA ASN A 344 19.60 -29.90 124.50
C ASN A 344 19.64 -30.34 123.02
N MET A 345 18.50 -30.54 122.34
CA MET A 345 18.48 -30.99 120.92
C MET A 345 18.28 -29.87 119.89
N GLN A 346 18.01 -28.64 120.33
CA GLN A 346 17.58 -27.53 119.45
C GLN A 346 18.75 -26.78 118.78
N ALA A 347 20.00 -26.98 119.23
CA ALA A 347 21.16 -26.28 118.70
C ALA A 347 21.74 -26.91 117.41
N GLN A 348 21.61 -28.23 117.19
CA GLN A 348 22.13 -28.91 116.00
C GLN A 348 21.29 -28.65 114.73
N ILE A 349 20.00 -28.34 114.87
CA ILE A 349 19.08 -28.12 113.73
C ILE A 349 19.39 -26.79 113.03
N ARG A 350 19.80 -25.76 113.77
CA ARG A 350 20.04 -24.42 113.22
C ARG A 350 21.30 -24.32 112.34
N GLN A 351 22.32 -25.14 112.58
CA GLN A 351 23.54 -25.13 111.76
C GLN A 351 23.38 -25.83 110.40
N LYS A 352 22.51 -26.86 110.31
CA LYS A 352 22.21 -27.52 109.03
C LYS A 352 21.42 -26.62 108.08
N ALA A 353 20.47 -25.84 108.60
CA ALA A 353 19.64 -24.94 107.79
C ALA A 353 20.47 -23.89 107.01
N LEU A 354 21.49 -23.29 107.64
CA LEU A 354 22.34 -22.28 107.01
C LEU A 354 23.28 -22.85 105.92
N ALA A 355 23.62 -24.14 105.99
CA ALA A 355 24.48 -24.79 105.01
C ALA A 355 23.72 -25.24 103.75
N ASP A 356 22.42 -25.48 103.86
CA ASP A 356 21.55 -25.79 102.72
C ASP A 356 21.13 -24.52 101.97
N GLU A 357 20.96 -23.40 102.67
CA GLU A 357 20.66 -22.09 102.07
C GLU A 357 21.79 -21.60 101.16
N ARG A 358 23.05 -21.72 101.59
CA ARG A 358 24.23 -21.36 100.77
C ARG A 358 24.36 -22.22 99.51
N ARG A 359 24.01 -23.50 99.58
CA ARG A 359 24.00 -24.38 98.39
C ARG A 359 22.91 -23.96 97.40
N ALA A 360 21.72 -23.61 97.88
CA ALA A 360 20.62 -23.15 97.02
C ALA A 360 20.98 -21.86 96.26
N GLU A 361 21.63 -20.89 96.93
CA GLU A 361 22.07 -19.64 96.30
C GLU A 361 23.12 -19.85 95.20
N GLU A 362 24.09 -20.74 95.41
CA GLU A 362 25.11 -21.06 94.40
C GLU A 362 24.51 -21.77 93.19
N TYR A 363 23.54 -22.67 93.39
CA TYR A 363 22.81 -23.30 92.29
C TYR A 363 22.01 -22.28 91.47
N GLN A 364 21.35 -21.34 92.14
CA GLN A 364 20.58 -20.30 91.47
C GLN A 364 21.48 -19.38 90.65
N ARG A 365 22.62 -18.93 91.21
CA ARG A 365 23.61 -18.11 90.48
C ARG A 365 24.18 -18.81 89.25
N LYS A 366 24.49 -20.11 89.34
CA LYS A 366 24.97 -20.90 88.18
C LYS A 366 23.90 -21.04 87.11
N LYS A 367 22.63 -21.22 87.49
CA LYS A 367 21.50 -21.29 86.55
C LYS A 367 21.32 -19.97 85.80
N ASP A 368 21.33 -18.84 86.53
CA ASP A 368 21.16 -17.52 85.94
C ASP A 368 22.31 -17.16 84.97
N ALA A 369 23.56 -17.53 85.30
CA ALA A 369 24.71 -17.34 84.41
C ALA A 369 24.61 -18.15 83.11
N VAL A 370 24.11 -19.39 83.17
CA VAL A 370 23.86 -20.23 81.97
C VAL A 370 22.73 -19.65 81.12
N GLU A 371 21.67 -19.12 81.74
CA GLU A 371 20.58 -18.46 81.01
C GLU A 371 21.05 -17.19 80.31
N GLN A 372 21.88 -16.36 80.95
CA GLN A 372 22.46 -15.16 80.33
C GLN A 372 23.35 -15.49 79.12
N LEU A 373 24.21 -16.51 79.22
CA LEU A 373 25.03 -16.97 78.08
C LEU A 373 24.17 -17.47 76.92
N LYS A 374 23.10 -18.23 77.20
CA LYS A 374 22.14 -18.65 76.16
C LYS A 374 21.44 -17.49 75.48
N GLN A 375 21.09 -16.44 76.24
CA GLN A 375 20.47 -15.24 75.67
C GLN A 375 21.46 -14.48 74.78
N GLN A 376 22.73 -14.32 75.19
CA GLN A 376 23.76 -13.69 74.39
C GLN A 376 24.01 -14.46 73.08
N GLN A 377 24.14 -15.79 73.14
CA GLN A 377 24.31 -16.63 71.95
C GLN A 377 23.12 -16.51 70.99
N LYS A 378 21.88 -16.45 71.49
CA LYS A 378 20.70 -16.22 70.65
C LYS A 378 20.72 -14.86 69.96
N LEU A 379 21.10 -13.80 70.68
CA LEU A 379 21.20 -12.45 70.09
C LEU A 379 22.31 -12.37 69.05
N GLU A 380 23.46 -13.01 69.28
CA GLU A 380 24.54 -13.09 68.29
C GLU A 380 24.13 -13.90 67.06
N ALA A 381 23.45 -15.03 67.23
CA ALA A 381 22.92 -15.82 66.12
C ALA A 381 21.92 -15.00 65.28
N GLN A 382 21.01 -14.26 65.93
CA GLN A 382 20.08 -13.37 65.24
C GLN A 382 20.79 -12.24 64.47
N LYS A 383 21.85 -11.66 65.03
CA LYS A 383 22.66 -10.64 64.34
C LYS A 383 23.37 -11.21 63.11
N ARG A 384 23.92 -12.42 63.22
CA ARG A 384 24.57 -13.12 62.08
C ARG A 384 23.56 -13.44 60.98
N GLU A 385 22.42 -14.02 61.34
CA GLU A 385 21.36 -14.34 60.38
C GLU A 385 20.80 -13.08 59.70
N ALA A 386 20.63 -11.97 60.44
CA ALA A 386 20.21 -10.69 59.87
C ALA A 386 21.24 -10.15 58.86
N TYR A 387 22.53 -10.27 59.16
CA TYR A 387 23.61 -9.86 58.26
C TYR A 387 23.68 -10.74 57.00
N GLU A 388 23.57 -12.06 57.14
CA GLU A 388 23.54 -13.00 56.01
C GLU A 388 22.33 -12.74 55.11
N ARG A 389 21.15 -12.51 55.68
CA ARG A 389 19.95 -12.11 54.92
C ARG A 389 20.17 -10.79 54.18
N GLN A 390 20.82 -9.81 54.81
CA GLN A 390 21.12 -8.54 54.16
C GLN A 390 22.09 -8.72 52.97
N GLN A 391 23.14 -9.51 53.14
CA GLN A 391 24.09 -9.85 52.07
C GLN A 391 23.39 -10.57 50.92
N TYR A 392 22.57 -11.57 51.22
CA TYR A 392 21.80 -12.31 50.22
C TYR A 392 20.86 -11.40 49.42
N LEU A 393 20.20 -10.44 50.07
CA LEU A 393 19.35 -9.46 49.38
C LEU A 393 20.15 -8.51 48.46
N LEU A 394 21.37 -8.13 48.86
CA LEU A 394 22.25 -7.32 48.02
C LEU A 394 22.71 -8.10 46.79
N GLU A 395 23.12 -9.36 46.97
CA GLU A 395 23.49 -10.26 45.86
C GLU A 395 22.32 -10.47 44.89
N GLN A 396 21.10 -10.71 45.39
CA GLN A 396 19.92 -10.81 44.53
C GLN A 396 19.66 -9.52 43.74
N ARG A 397 19.81 -8.36 44.37
CA ARG A 397 19.63 -7.06 43.71
C ARG A 397 20.67 -6.86 42.62
N ASP A 398 21.91 -7.24 42.86
CA ASP A 398 23.01 -7.06 41.92
C ASP A 398 22.90 -8.06 40.76
N GLN A 399 22.50 -9.31 41.00
CA GLN A 399 22.14 -10.27 39.96
C GLN A 399 20.98 -9.77 39.09
N LYS A 400 19.94 -9.20 39.71
CA LYS A 400 18.82 -8.60 38.97
C LYS A 400 19.30 -7.45 38.07
N LYS A 401 20.12 -6.55 38.58
CA LYS A 401 20.71 -5.45 37.80
C LYS A 401 21.59 -5.95 36.65
N GLN A 402 22.34 -7.03 36.85
CA GLN A 402 23.15 -7.64 35.79
C GLN A 402 22.26 -8.23 34.68
N ARG A 403 21.17 -8.94 35.03
CA ARG A 403 20.20 -9.44 34.05
C ARG A 403 19.54 -8.32 33.27
N GLU A 404 19.08 -7.26 33.95
CA GLU A 404 18.49 -6.08 33.28
C GLU A 404 19.47 -5.40 32.32
N ARG A 405 20.77 -5.35 32.66
CA ARG A 405 21.80 -4.82 31.75
C ARG A 405 22.03 -5.72 30.54
N GLN A 406 22.09 -7.04 30.75
CA GLN A 406 22.23 -8.02 29.66
C GLN A 406 21.04 -7.95 28.70
N GLU A 407 19.81 -7.92 29.23
CA GLU A 407 18.59 -7.76 28.42
C GLU A 407 18.62 -6.47 27.59
N LEU A 408 19.07 -5.35 28.18
CA LEU A 408 19.22 -4.09 27.44
C LEU A 408 20.30 -4.16 26.36
N GLU A 409 21.43 -4.83 26.63
CA GLU A 409 22.50 -5.03 25.64
C GLU A 409 22.02 -5.94 24.49
N ASP A 410 21.29 -7.01 24.81
CA ASP A 410 20.67 -7.91 23.83
C ASP A 410 19.64 -7.18 22.97
N ASP A 411 18.78 -6.35 23.56
CA ASP A 411 17.81 -5.52 22.83
C ASP A 411 18.51 -4.51 21.92
N LEU A 412 19.58 -3.86 22.39
CA LEU A 412 20.36 -2.92 21.59
C LEU A 412 21.09 -3.60 20.43
N THR A 413 21.65 -4.78 20.66
CA THR A 413 22.33 -5.56 19.61
C THR A 413 21.32 -6.06 18.58
N PHE A 414 20.18 -6.57 19.02
CA PHE A 414 19.06 -6.96 18.15
C PHE A 414 18.57 -5.78 17.31
N ALA A 415 18.34 -4.61 17.92
CA ALA A 415 17.90 -3.42 17.19
C ALA A 415 18.94 -2.98 16.14
N ARG A 416 20.24 -3.03 16.47
CA ARG A 416 21.32 -2.74 15.51
C ARG A 416 21.34 -3.72 14.35
N GLN A 417 21.22 -5.02 14.62
CA GLN A 417 21.16 -6.06 13.60
C GLN A 417 19.95 -5.85 12.69
N TYR A 418 18.76 -5.68 13.26
CA TYR A 418 17.53 -5.43 12.52
C TYR A 418 17.64 -4.19 11.62
N HIS A 419 18.21 -3.09 12.11
CA HIS A 419 18.45 -1.90 11.29
C HIS A 419 19.49 -2.13 10.19
N SER A 420 20.54 -2.91 10.46
CA SER A 420 21.56 -3.25 9.46
C SER A 420 20.99 -4.13 8.34
N GLU A 421 20.16 -5.12 8.69
CA GLU A 421 19.48 -6.00 7.74
C GLU A 421 18.47 -5.21 6.90
N ALA A 422 17.70 -4.31 7.52
CA ALA A 422 16.78 -3.43 6.81
C ALA A 422 17.52 -2.53 5.80
N ARG A 423 18.67 -1.96 6.18
CA ARG A 423 19.51 -1.18 5.24
C ARG A 423 20.05 -2.06 4.11
N ALA A 424 20.56 -3.24 4.42
CA ALA A 424 21.07 -4.19 3.42
C ALA A 424 19.96 -4.61 2.43
N ALA A 425 18.74 -4.84 2.90
CA ALA A 425 17.59 -5.16 2.06
C ALA A 425 17.22 -3.99 1.12
N ILE A 426 17.21 -2.76 1.64
CA ILE A 426 16.97 -1.55 0.82
C ILE A 426 18.07 -1.39 -0.24
N GLU A 427 19.34 -1.56 0.13
CA GLU A 427 20.46 -1.50 -0.81
C GLU A 427 20.36 -2.60 -1.89
N ALA A 428 20.00 -3.83 -1.51
CA ALA A 428 19.80 -4.92 -2.46
C ALA A 428 18.67 -4.60 -3.46
N GLN A 429 17.56 -4.05 -2.98
CA GLN A 429 16.45 -3.61 -3.83
C GLN A 429 16.89 -2.48 -4.78
N GLN A 430 17.66 -1.51 -4.29
CA GLN A 430 18.21 -0.44 -5.13
C GLN A 430 19.14 -0.98 -6.21
N ARG A 431 20.04 -1.92 -5.87
CA ARG A 431 20.93 -2.60 -6.83
C ARG A 431 20.12 -3.36 -7.89
N GLN A 432 19.05 -4.04 -7.50
CA GLN A 432 18.17 -4.74 -8.45
C GLN A 432 17.50 -3.74 -9.41
N VAL A 433 16.95 -2.63 -8.90
CA VAL A 433 16.35 -1.59 -9.72
C VAL A 433 17.38 -0.96 -10.67
N GLN A 434 18.60 -0.68 -10.20
CA GLN A 434 19.68 -0.17 -11.04
C GLN A 434 20.08 -1.17 -12.12
N SER A 435 20.19 -2.47 -11.79
CA SER A 435 20.49 -3.53 -12.76
C SER A 435 19.40 -3.63 -13.84
N VAL A 436 18.13 -3.56 -13.46
CA VAL A 436 17.00 -3.53 -14.41
C VAL A 436 17.07 -2.29 -15.30
N ARG A 437 17.36 -1.11 -14.73
CA ARG A 437 17.54 0.13 -15.51
C ARG A 437 18.69 0.00 -16.51
N GLN A 438 19.82 -0.57 -16.11
CA GLN A 438 20.97 -0.81 -16.99
C GLN A 438 20.62 -1.79 -18.12
N ARG A 439 19.91 -2.89 -17.82
CA ARG A 439 19.42 -3.83 -18.85
C ARG A 439 18.44 -3.17 -19.81
N ASN A 440 17.49 -2.38 -19.30
CA ASN A 440 16.55 -1.66 -20.17
C ASN A 440 17.26 -0.64 -21.05
N LYS A 441 18.27 0.06 -20.51
CA LYS A 441 19.11 0.97 -21.30
C LYS A 441 19.87 0.21 -22.39
N SER A 442 20.48 -0.93 -22.09
CA SER A 442 21.18 -1.72 -23.11
C SER A 442 20.23 -2.31 -24.15
N PHE A 443 19.00 -2.66 -23.78
CA PHE A 443 17.96 -3.05 -24.76
C PHE A 443 17.54 -1.88 -25.64
N GLN A 444 17.38 -0.68 -25.08
CA GLN A 444 17.09 0.53 -25.86
C GLN A 444 18.23 0.85 -26.84
N GLU A 445 19.49 0.77 -26.39
CA GLU A 445 20.66 0.96 -27.25
C GLU A 445 20.67 -0.05 -28.40
N LYS A 446 20.42 -1.34 -28.11
CA LYS A 446 20.29 -2.36 -29.16
C LYS A 446 19.14 -2.10 -30.12
N LEU A 447 17.99 -1.61 -29.62
CA LEU A 447 16.84 -1.27 -30.46
C LEU A 447 17.17 -0.09 -31.39
N VAL A 448 17.88 0.92 -30.89
CA VAL A 448 18.36 2.05 -31.70
C VAL A 448 19.31 1.56 -32.79
N VAL A 449 20.28 0.70 -32.44
CA VAL A 449 21.18 0.10 -33.44
C VAL A 449 20.39 -0.68 -34.50
N GLN A 450 19.41 -1.50 -34.09
CA GLN A 450 18.55 -2.22 -35.04
C GLN A 450 17.72 -1.28 -35.92
N MET A 451 17.20 -0.19 -35.36
CA MET A 451 16.49 0.84 -36.13
C MET A 451 17.42 1.54 -37.13
N ASP A 452 18.66 1.81 -36.74
CA ASP A 452 19.66 2.43 -37.60
C ASP A 452 20.14 1.47 -38.69
N GLU A 453 20.32 0.18 -38.39
CA GLU A 453 20.58 -0.87 -39.38
C GLU A 453 19.41 -1.00 -40.38
N GLN A 454 18.17 -0.98 -39.89
CA GLN A 454 16.99 -0.97 -40.74
C GLN A 454 16.89 0.30 -41.58
N ARG A 455 17.31 1.46 -41.05
CA ARG A 455 17.40 2.73 -41.80
C ARG A 455 18.55 2.75 -42.80
N GLN A 456 19.64 2.03 -42.57
CA GLN A 456 20.71 1.87 -43.55
C GLN A 456 20.31 0.89 -44.66
N GLY A 457 19.46 -0.11 -44.34
CA GLY A 457 18.91 -1.08 -45.29
C GLY A 457 17.63 -0.65 -46.00
N GLN A 458 16.94 0.41 -45.55
CA GLN A 458 15.74 0.95 -46.20
C GLN A 458 15.86 2.46 -46.45
N PRO A 459 15.47 2.96 -47.64
CA PRO A 459 15.51 4.39 -47.92
C PRO A 459 14.54 5.15 -47.01
N LEU A 460 14.94 6.36 -46.59
CA LEU A 460 14.28 7.23 -45.59
C LEU A 460 12.80 7.62 -45.88
N SER A 461 12.19 7.12 -46.94
CA SER A 461 10.79 7.39 -47.29
C SER A 461 10.21 6.29 -48.19
N PRO A 462 8.96 5.84 -47.97
CA PRO A 462 8.25 4.95 -48.90
C PRO A 462 8.11 5.52 -50.32
N LEU A 463 8.25 6.84 -50.49
CA LEU A 463 8.23 7.53 -51.79
C LEU A 463 9.62 7.64 -52.45
N HIS A 464 10.71 7.36 -51.73
CA HIS A 464 12.08 7.42 -52.23
C HIS A 464 12.70 6.03 -52.37
N ARG A 465 11.93 5.03 -52.82
CA ARG A 465 12.60 3.95 -53.56
C ARG A 465 13.32 4.66 -54.73
N PRO A 466 14.65 4.55 -54.89
CA PRO A 466 15.15 4.49 -56.25
C PRO A 466 14.35 3.33 -56.83
N ARG A 467 13.39 3.63 -57.69
CA ARG A 467 12.72 2.63 -58.50
C ARG A 467 13.85 1.71 -58.95
N GLU A 468 13.82 0.42 -58.57
CA GLU A 468 14.84 -0.54 -58.99
C GLU A 468 14.80 -0.57 -60.52
N LEU A 469 15.50 0.38 -61.13
CA LEU A 469 15.75 0.50 -62.55
C LEU A 469 16.94 -0.40 -62.91
N ASN A 470 17.58 -0.96 -61.89
CA ASN A 470 18.61 -1.96 -62.03
C ASN A 470 17.96 -3.32 -61.79
N MET A 471 18.06 -4.15 -62.82
CA MET A 471 17.61 -5.54 -62.87
C MET A 471 18.12 -6.35 -61.65
N ASN A 472 17.24 -7.19 -61.07
CA ASN A 472 17.58 -8.03 -59.91
C ASN A 472 18.68 -9.05 -60.29
N ASN A 473 19.50 -9.52 -59.34
CA ASN A 473 20.64 -10.42 -59.65
C ASN A 473 20.22 -11.68 -60.40
N HIS A 474 19.05 -12.24 -60.07
CA HIS A 474 18.49 -13.37 -60.81
C HIS A 474 18.09 -13.03 -62.26
N GLU A 475 17.53 -11.84 -62.47
CA GLU A 475 17.18 -11.33 -63.80
C GLU A 475 18.44 -10.95 -64.60
N LYS A 476 19.50 -10.48 -63.92
CA LYS A 476 20.83 -10.27 -64.50
C LYS A 476 21.45 -11.57 -64.97
N ASP A 477 21.31 -12.65 -64.22
CA ASP A 477 21.81 -13.97 -64.62
C ASP A 477 21.01 -14.53 -65.81
N LEU A 478 19.68 -14.38 -65.81
CA LEU A 478 18.83 -14.76 -66.94
C LEU A 478 19.18 -13.99 -68.22
N ASN A 479 19.47 -12.70 -68.08
CA ASN A 479 19.83 -11.82 -69.19
C ASN A 479 21.35 -11.73 -69.41
N ALA A 480 22.17 -12.53 -68.73
CA ALA A 480 23.62 -12.41 -68.75
C ALA A 480 24.20 -12.52 -70.17
N LYS A 481 23.66 -13.44 -70.98
CA LYS A 481 24.06 -13.60 -72.39
C LYS A 481 23.66 -12.41 -73.28
N LEU A 482 22.59 -11.67 -72.93
CA LEU A 482 22.16 -10.47 -73.64
C LEU A 482 22.98 -9.26 -73.20
N LEU A 483 23.27 -9.14 -71.91
CA LEU A 483 24.15 -8.12 -71.36
C LEU A 483 25.58 -8.26 -71.91
N GLN A 484 26.12 -9.48 -71.98
CA GLN A 484 27.42 -9.76 -72.56
C GLN A 484 27.51 -9.38 -74.06
N LYS A 485 26.42 -9.55 -74.82
CA LYS A 485 26.32 -9.10 -76.22
C LYS A 485 26.23 -7.57 -76.37
N LEU A 486 25.83 -6.85 -75.33
CA LEU A 486 25.84 -5.39 -75.30
C LEU A 486 27.21 -4.82 -74.92
N GLU A 487 28.08 -5.64 -74.32
CA GLU A 487 29.49 -5.32 -74.05
C GLU A 487 30.36 -5.46 -75.32
N ASP A 488 29.89 -6.20 -76.34
CA ASP A 488 30.49 -6.21 -77.68
C ASP A 488 30.36 -4.82 -78.34
N GLY A 489 31.49 -4.17 -78.63
CA GLY A 489 31.54 -2.76 -79.05
C GLY A 489 30.64 -2.40 -80.24
N ASP A 490 30.59 -3.25 -81.27
CA ASP A 490 29.77 -3.02 -82.47
C ASP A 490 28.25 -3.10 -82.19
N MET A 491 27.83 -3.98 -81.27
CA MET A 491 26.41 -4.17 -80.93
C MET A 491 25.94 -3.14 -79.89
N GLY A 492 26.78 -2.84 -78.89
CA GLY A 492 26.51 -1.78 -77.91
C GLY A 492 26.35 -0.41 -78.59
N GLN A 493 27.18 -0.10 -79.59
CA GLN A 493 27.13 1.17 -80.31
C GLN A 493 25.89 1.31 -81.20
N LYS A 494 25.45 0.23 -81.87
CA LYS A 494 24.18 0.19 -82.62
C LYS A 494 22.95 0.40 -81.73
N VAL A 495 22.97 -0.15 -80.51
CA VAL A 495 21.88 0.02 -79.55
C VAL A 495 21.85 1.44 -78.98
N LEU A 496 23.02 2.04 -78.71
CA LEU A 496 23.17 3.44 -78.31
C LEU A 496 22.65 4.42 -79.38
N GLU A 497 22.96 4.19 -80.66
CA GLU A 497 22.42 4.98 -81.79
C GLU A 497 20.89 4.93 -81.91
N LYS A 498 20.27 3.79 -81.55
CA LYS A 498 18.81 3.64 -81.56
C LYS A 498 18.13 4.27 -80.36
N LEU A 499 18.78 4.25 -79.19
CA LEU A 499 18.25 4.84 -77.96
C LEU A 499 18.51 6.35 -77.87
N SER A 500 19.49 6.87 -78.61
CA SER A 500 19.78 8.29 -78.73
C SER A 500 19.60 8.74 -80.19
N PRO A 501 18.36 8.92 -80.68
CA PRO A 501 18.15 9.45 -82.02
C PRO A 501 18.76 10.86 -82.09
N ALA A 502 19.77 11.02 -82.95
CA ALA A 502 20.38 12.31 -83.23
C ALA A 502 19.28 13.31 -83.62
N LYS A 503 19.07 14.35 -82.81
CA LYS A 503 18.26 15.50 -83.18
C LYS A 503 18.94 16.21 -84.35
N THR A 504 18.58 15.87 -85.58
CA THR A 504 18.74 16.78 -86.72
C THR A 504 17.67 17.87 -86.59
N ALA A 505 17.98 18.90 -85.81
CA ALA A 505 17.19 20.12 -85.78
C ALA A 505 17.31 20.82 -87.15
N THR A 506 16.22 20.85 -87.90
CA THR A 506 16.08 21.73 -89.08
C THR A 506 16.11 23.17 -88.58
N ALA A 507 17.16 23.92 -88.89
CA ALA A 507 17.26 25.34 -88.60
C ALA A 507 16.23 26.09 -89.47
N ILE A 508 15.15 26.57 -88.86
CA ILE A 508 14.26 27.55 -89.47
C ILE A 508 14.97 28.89 -89.39
N ALA A 509 15.53 29.34 -90.51
CA ALA A 509 16.02 30.70 -90.68
C ALA A 509 14.82 31.65 -90.80
N THR A 510 14.53 32.42 -89.74
CA THR A 510 13.69 33.61 -89.85
C THR A 510 14.58 34.81 -90.10
N ASN A 511 14.70 35.22 -91.36
CA ASN A 511 15.10 36.58 -91.70
C ASN A 511 13.93 37.51 -91.39
N PHE A 512 14.15 38.49 -90.52
CA PHE A 512 13.28 39.67 -90.42
C PHE A 512 14.10 40.88 -90.87
N TYR A 513 13.60 41.53 -91.92
CA TYR A 513 13.84 42.95 -92.23
C TYR A 513 13.02 43.82 -91.29
#